data_AF-J3KAI9-F1
#
_entry.id   AF-J3KAI9-F1
#
_cell.length_a   1.000
_cell.length_b   1.000
_cell.length_c   1.000
_cell.angle_alpha   90.00
_cell.angle_beta   90.00
_cell.angle_gamma   90.00
#
_symmetry.space_group_name_H-M   'P 1'
#
loop_
_entity.id
_entity.type
_entity.pdbx_description
1 polymer ?
#
loop_
_entity_poly.entity_id
_entity_poly.type
_entity_poly.pdbx_seq_one_letter_code
_entity_poly.pdbx_strand_id
1 'polypeptide(L)'
;MAVIPGLKISGLLFSIGASAMALGAFYPFFCNHNEIEMPRQEFYVWGSVSEAARKAIEIRYKLIAYIYTAVYYQTQTGKPVLNPLFYLYPEDENTFAIDLQFSYGDAILVSPVTTENATSVEACLPKDIFYDYYTGAKILGKGQNVRINNVPLTHIPLHIRGGTVVPMRFRSANTTTELREQPLNILIAPGLHGDASGSLYLDDGESLEQECATEINFDYNNGK
;
A
#
# COMPACT_ATOMS: atom_id res chain seq x y z
N MET A 1 0.48 13.02 -22.71
CA MET A 1 0.43 13.69 -21.39
C MET A 1 -0.70 13.07 -20.59
N ALA A 2 -0.45 11.90 -19.99
CA ALA A 2 -1.42 11.16 -19.21
C ALA A 2 -1.01 11.28 -17.74
N VAL A 3 -1.60 12.26 -17.06
CA VAL A 3 -1.55 12.37 -15.60
C VAL A 3 -2.50 11.30 -15.09
N ILE A 4 -1.97 10.22 -14.54
CA ILE A 4 -2.77 9.35 -13.66
C ILE A 4 -3.15 10.26 -12.48
N PRO A 5 -4.45 10.56 -12.26
CA PRO A 5 -4.85 11.59 -11.32
C PRO A 5 -4.62 11.08 -9.89
N GLY A 6 -3.52 11.53 -9.29
CA GLY A 6 -3.46 11.72 -7.85
C GLY A 6 -4.48 12.81 -7.52
N LEU A 7 -5.54 12.40 -6.83
CA LEU A 7 -6.63 13.25 -6.37
C LEU A 7 -6.07 14.58 -5.81
N LYS A 8 -6.49 15.72 -6.36
CA LYS A 8 -6.44 16.97 -5.60
C LYS A 8 -7.30 16.73 -4.35
N ILE A 9 -6.68 16.57 -3.18
CA ILE A 9 -7.38 16.42 -1.90
C ILE A 9 -7.96 17.79 -1.44
N SER A 10 -8.42 18.63 -2.37
CA SER A 10 -8.80 20.02 -2.12
C SER A 10 -9.78 20.53 -3.19
N GLY A 11 -11.07 20.22 -3.03
CA GLY A 11 -12.12 20.70 -3.94
C GLY A 11 -13.45 21.07 -3.28
N LEU A 12 -13.66 20.70 -2.02
CA LEU A 12 -14.84 21.05 -1.22
C LEU A 12 -14.31 21.34 0.19
N LEU A 13 -14.77 22.43 0.77
CA LEU A 13 -14.65 22.99 2.15
C LEU A 13 -14.38 22.04 3.36
N PHE A 14 -13.55 21.01 3.21
CA PHE A 14 -13.27 20.01 4.23
C PHE A 14 -11.75 19.94 4.44
N SER A 15 -11.34 20.15 5.69
CA SER A 15 -10.01 19.82 6.18
C SER A 15 -9.63 18.40 5.75
N ILE A 16 -8.33 18.13 5.54
CA ILE A 16 -7.83 16.76 5.33
C ILE A 16 -8.28 15.90 6.51
N GLY A 17 -9.27 15.04 6.26
CA GLY A 17 -9.72 14.06 7.24
C GLY A 17 -8.66 12.97 7.45
N ALA A 18 -8.64 12.38 8.64
CA ALA A 18 -7.73 11.30 8.98
C ALA A 18 -7.81 10.10 8.00
N SER A 19 -9.01 9.74 7.51
CA SER A 19 -9.17 8.70 6.48
C SER A 19 -8.53 9.07 5.14
N ALA A 20 -8.69 10.33 4.69
CA ALA A 20 -8.11 10.81 3.44
C ALA A 20 -6.58 10.83 3.51
N MET A 21 -6.03 11.24 4.66
CA MET A 21 -4.60 11.14 4.93
C MET A 21 -4.13 9.68 4.87
N ALA A 22 -4.81 8.77 5.58
CA ALA A 22 -4.39 7.37 5.67
C ALA A 22 -4.38 6.70 4.30
N LEU A 23 -5.39 6.97 3.46
CA LEU A 23 -5.43 6.56 2.05
C LEU A 23 -4.28 7.16 1.23
N GLY A 24 -4.05 8.48 1.35
CA GLY A 24 -3.00 9.18 0.60
C GLY A 24 -1.61 8.60 0.80
N ALA A 25 -1.32 8.04 1.99
CA ALA A 25 -0.06 7.35 2.28
C ALA A 25 0.20 6.12 1.38
N PHE A 26 -0.81 5.60 0.68
CA PHE A 26 -0.71 4.48 -0.26
C PHE A 26 -0.81 4.91 -1.73
N TYR A 27 -0.68 6.21 -2.03
CA TYR A 27 -0.45 6.67 -3.40
C TYR A 27 1.05 6.65 -3.74
N PRO A 28 1.46 6.33 -4.99
CA PRO A 28 2.86 6.42 -5.41
C PRO A 28 3.43 7.81 -5.13
N PHE A 29 2.71 8.85 -5.52
CA PHE A 29 2.98 10.22 -5.13
C PHE A 29 2.15 10.60 -3.90
N PHE A 30 2.82 10.78 -2.76
CA PHE A 30 2.19 11.13 -1.49
C PHE A 30 2.62 12.55 -1.08
N CYS A 31 1.70 13.51 -1.22
CA CYS A 31 1.94 14.92 -0.92
C CYS A 31 0.71 15.55 -0.27
N ASN A 32 0.94 16.36 0.77
CA ASN A 32 -0.06 17.25 1.34
C ASN A 32 0.23 18.66 0.83
N HIS A 33 -0.69 19.20 0.03
CA HIS A 33 -0.56 20.50 -0.61
C HIS A 33 -1.84 21.32 -0.41
N ASN A 34 -1.69 22.63 -0.23
CA ASN A 34 -2.77 23.55 0.10
C ASN A 34 -2.68 24.84 -0.71
N GLU A 35 -3.81 25.53 -0.89
CA GLU A 35 -3.86 26.84 -1.55
C GLU A 35 -3.54 27.98 -0.57
N ILE A 36 -3.06 29.12 -1.09
CA ILE A 36 -2.51 30.24 -0.29
C ILE A 36 -3.50 30.84 0.72
N GLU A 37 -4.80 30.80 0.43
CA GLU A 37 -5.85 31.38 1.29
C GLU A 37 -6.62 30.33 2.10
N MET A 38 -6.25 29.04 1.99
CA MET A 38 -6.93 27.97 2.71
C MET A 38 -6.37 27.80 4.13
N PRO A 39 -7.19 27.35 5.10
CA PRO A 39 -6.70 27.04 6.45
C PRO A 39 -5.54 26.04 6.43
N ARG A 40 -4.63 26.19 7.39
CA ARG A 40 -3.50 25.25 7.61
C ARG A 40 -4.00 23.81 7.70
N GLN A 41 -3.30 22.90 7.03
CA GLN A 41 -3.69 21.49 6.96
C GLN A 41 -2.52 20.51 7.07
N GLU A 42 -1.39 20.95 7.60
CA GLU A 42 -0.29 20.06 7.95
C GLU A 42 -0.78 18.97 8.91
N PHE A 43 -0.23 17.76 8.81
CA PHE A 43 -0.78 16.62 9.55
C PHE A 43 -0.73 16.78 11.08
N TYR A 44 0.14 17.66 11.59
CA TYR A 44 0.26 17.96 13.02
C TYR A 44 -0.82 18.92 13.55
N VAL A 45 -1.66 19.51 12.70
CA VAL A 45 -2.66 20.52 13.10
C VAL A 45 -3.81 19.89 13.91
N TRP A 46 -4.25 18.68 13.54
CA TRP A 46 -5.35 17.97 14.22
C TRP A 46 -4.91 16.63 14.77
N GLY A 47 -5.24 16.36 16.04
CA GLY A 47 -4.76 15.17 16.75
C GLY A 47 -5.09 13.83 16.07
N SER A 48 -6.31 13.68 15.54
CA SER A 48 -6.73 12.48 14.80
C SER A 48 -5.95 12.30 13.49
N VAL A 49 -5.72 13.40 12.76
CA VAL A 49 -4.92 13.40 11.52
C VAL A 49 -3.46 13.09 11.84
N SER A 50 -2.92 13.65 12.93
CA SER A 50 -1.55 13.37 13.37
C SER A 50 -1.36 11.90 13.72
N GLU A 51 -2.33 11.29 14.39
CA GLU A 51 -2.28 9.87 14.74
C GLU A 51 -2.39 8.97 13.51
N ALA A 52 -3.34 9.25 12.61
CA ALA A 52 -3.47 8.56 11.34
C ALA A 52 -2.18 8.68 10.51
N ALA A 53 -1.59 9.87 10.46
CA ALA A 53 -0.34 10.14 9.76
C ALA A 53 0.82 9.35 10.31
N ARG A 54 1.04 9.34 11.63
CA ARG A 54 2.10 8.52 12.21
C ARG A 54 1.95 7.05 11.83
N LYS A 55 0.76 6.47 11.98
CA LYS A 55 0.50 5.06 11.67
C LYS A 55 0.71 4.74 10.18
N ALA A 56 0.10 5.52 9.28
CA ALA A 56 0.14 5.24 7.85
C ALA A 56 1.51 5.55 7.23
N ILE A 57 2.19 6.62 7.67
CA ILE A 57 3.54 6.96 7.20
C ILE A 57 4.54 5.91 7.69
N GLU A 58 4.43 5.43 8.93
CA GLU A 58 5.29 4.34 9.43
C GLU A 58 5.17 3.09 8.55
N ILE A 59 3.96 2.69 8.17
CA ILE A 59 3.74 1.56 7.26
C ILE A 59 4.35 1.85 5.88
N ARG A 60 4.08 3.02 5.31
CA ARG A 60 4.63 3.42 4.01
C ARG A 60 6.16 3.36 3.99
N TYR A 61 6.81 3.90 5.03
CA TYR A 61 8.26 3.92 5.14
C TYR A 61 8.81 2.50 5.28
N LYS A 62 8.19 1.65 6.10
CA LYS A 62 8.58 0.23 6.15
C LYS A 62 8.47 -0.42 4.76
N LEU A 63 7.45 -0.10 3.98
CA LEU A 63 7.24 -0.64 2.64
C LEU A 63 8.06 0.03 1.53
N ILE A 64 8.94 1.01 1.82
CA ILE A 64 9.57 1.82 0.76
C ILE A 64 10.38 0.98 -0.23
N ALA A 65 11.03 -0.10 0.24
CA ALA A 65 11.85 -0.97 -0.60
C ALA A 65 10.97 -1.76 -1.59
N TYR A 66 9.82 -2.25 -1.13
CA TYR A 66 8.80 -2.87 -1.97
C TYR A 66 8.21 -1.87 -2.98
N ILE A 67 7.85 -0.66 -2.51
CA ILE A 67 7.32 0.41 -3.38
C ILE A 67 8.32 0.79 -4.47
N TYR A 68 9.59 0.98 -4.10
CA TYR A 68 10.66 1.32 -5.04
C TYR A 68 10.87 0.22 -6.09
N THR A 69 10.83 -1.04 -5.66
CA THR A 69 10.89 -2.19 -6.57
C THR A 69 9.70 -2.22 -7.55
N ALA A 70 8.49 -1.90 -7.09
CA ALA A 70 7.33 -1.79 -7.98
C ALA A 70 7.49 -0.67 -9.01
N VAL A 71 8.04 0.49 -8.60
CA VAL A 71 8.34 1.61 -9.52
C VAL A 71 9.41 1.21 -10.54
N TYR A 72 10.45 0.50 -10.11
CA TYR A 72 11.47 -0.05 -11.03
C TYR A 72 10.81 -0.95 -12.10
N TYR A 73 9.99 -1.93 -11.72
CA TYR A 73 9.32 -2.76 -12.73
C TYR A 73 8.34 -2.00 -13.61
N GLN A 74 7.72 -0.93 -13.11
CA GLN A 74 6.90 -0.05 -13.94
C GLN A 74 7.73 0.59 -15.06
N THR A 75 8.95 1.07 -14.78
CA THR A 75 9.82 1.67 -15.82
C THR A 75 10.34 0.63 -16.82
N GLN A 76 10.59 -0.60 -16.36
CA GLN A 76 11.11 -1.67 -17.22
C GLN A 76 10.04 -2.33 -18.10
N THR A 77 8.84 -2.55 -17.55
CA THR A 77 7.83 -3.43 -18.16
C THR A 77 6.47 -2.76 -18.38
N GLY A 78 6.25 -1.56 -17.83
CA GLY A 78 4.94 -0.91 -17.83
C GLY A 78 3.96 -1.48 -16.81
N LYS A 79 4.36 -2.45 -15.98
CA LYS A 79 3.53 -3.01 -14.91
C LYS A 79 3.06 -1.91 -13.95
N PRO A 80 1.75 -1.80 -13.63
CA PRO A 80 1.28 -0.75 -12.74
C PRO A 80 1.80 -0.92 -11.31
N VAL A 81 2.14 0.20 -10.67
CA VAL A 81 2.47 0.25 -9.24
C VAL A 81 1.21 0.09 -8.39
N LEU A 82 0.10 0.70 -8.80
CA LEU A 82 -1.22 0.45 -8.24
C LEU A 82 -2.02 -0.37 -9.26
N ASN A 83 -2.44 -1.55 -8.86
CA ASN A 83 -3.19 -2.48 -9.69
C ASN A 83 -4.67 -2.45 -9.27
N PRO A 84 -5.62 -2.25 -10.21
CA PRO A 84 -7.00 -2.59 -9.94
C PRO A 84 -7.12 -4.11 -9.73
N LEU A 85 -8.13 -4.56 -8.98
CA LEU A 85 -8.20 -5.98 -8.59
C LEU A 85 -8.30 -6.91 -9.81
N PHE A 86 -9.02 -6.51 -10.86
CA PHE A 86 -9.13 -7.30 -12.10
C PHE A 86 -7.79 -7.51 -12.81
N TYR A 87 -6.78 -6.68 -12.56
CA TYR A 87 -5.45 -6.86 -13.13
C TYR A 87 -4.75 -8.10 -12.55
N LEU A 88 -4.94 -8.34 -11.24
CA LEU A 88 -4.39 -9.51 -10.55
C LEU A 88 -5.32 -10.72 -10.64
N TYR A 89 -6.62 -10.48 -10.82
CA TYR A 89 -7.67 -11.51 -10.88
C TYR A 89 -8.56 -11.34 -12.12
N PRO A 90 -8.01 -11.50 -13.34
CA PRO A 90 -8.73 -11.22 -14.59
C PRO A 90 -9.91 -12.16 -14.84
N GLU A 91 -9.94 -13.31 -14.19
CA GLU A 91 -11.02 -14.30 -14.30
C GLU A 91 -12.13 -14.12 -13.25
N ASP A 92 -11.97 -13.19 -12.29
CA ASP A 92 -12.99 -12.91 -11.26
C ASP A 92 -13.80 -11.68 -11.66
N GLU A 93 -14.94 -11.89 -12.32
CA GLU A 93 -15.85 -10.83 -12.78
C GLU A 93 -16.31 -9.89 -11.66
N ASN A 94 -16.32 -10.35 -10.40
CA ASN A 94 -16.69 -9.51 -9.26
C ASN A 94 -15.70 -8.36 -9.03
N THR A 95 -14.50 -8.45 -9.61
CA THR A 95 -13.46 -7.42 -9.46
C THR A 95 -13.53 -6.30 -10.49
N PHE A 96 -14.33 -6.46 -11.55
CA PHE A 96 -14.28 -5.57 -12.73
C PHE A 96 -14.82 -4.18 -12.43
N ALA A 97 -15.85 -4.09 -11.58
CA ALA A 97 -16.49 -2.83 -11.20
C ALA A 97 -15.88 -2.17 -9.96
N ILE A 98 -14.81 -2.73 -9.39
CA ILE A 98 -14.20 -2.23 -8.16
C ILE A 98 -13.25 -1.09 -8.46
N ASP A 99 -13.54 0.09 -7.91
CA ASP A 99 -12.80 1.34 -8.10
C ASP A 99 -12.35 2.02 -6.79
N LEU A 100 -12.86 1.58 -5.64
CA LEU A 100 -12.51 2.10 -4.31
C LEU A 100 -11.50 1.24 -3.52
N GLN A 101 -11.00 0.16 -4.14
CA GLN A 101 -10.04 -0.77 -3.56
C GLN A 101 -8.97 -1.07 -4.61
N PHE A 102 -7.71 -1.22 -4.19
CA PHE A 102 -6.60 -1.48 -5.10
C PHE A 102 -5.50 -2.31 -4.44
N SER A 103 -4.68 -2.96 -5.24
CA SER A 103 -3.44 -3.59 -4.78
C SER A 103 -2.26 -2.69 -5.06
N TYR A 104 -1.43 -2.44 -4.06
CA TYR A 104 -0.12 -1.84 -4.22
C TYR A 104 0.85 -2.94 -4.64
N GLY A 105 1.33 -2.88 -5.87
CA GLY A 105 2.02 -3.99 -6.54
C GLY A 105 1.14 -5.24 -6.53
N ASP A 106 1.74 -6.41 -6.30
CA ASP A 106 1.04 -7.70 -6.27
C ASP A 106 0.60 -8.11 -4.87
N ALA A 107 1.16 -7.51 -3.82
CA ALA A 107 1.11 -8.05 -2.47
C ALA A 107 0.16 -7.33 -1.52
N ILE A 108 0.04 -5.99 -1.58
CA ILE A 108 -0.65 -5.24 -0.53
C ILE A 108 -2.01 -4.75 -1.01
N LEU A 109 -3.07 -5.41 -0.57
CA LEU A 109 -4.45 -5.00 -0.83
C LEU A 109 -4.87 -3.89 0.13
N VAL A 110 -5.21 -2.71 -0.41
CA VAL A 110 -5.63 -1.52 0.34
C VAL A 110 -7.14 -1.35 0.23
N SER A 111 -7.84 -1.35 1.36
CA SER A 111 -9.31 -1.27 1.42
C SER A 111 -9.77 -0.07 2.27
N PRO A 112 -9.68 1.16 1.74
CA PRO A 112 -9.91 2.39 2.51
C PRO A 112 -11.38 2.60 2.88
N VAL A 113 -11.61 3.21 4.05
CA VAL A 113 -12.94 3.76 4.39
C VAL A 113 -13.09 5.12 3.70
N THR A 114 -13.97 5.19 2.71
CA THR A 114 -14.16 6.38 1.87
C THR A 114 -15.42 7.18 2.19
N THR A 115 -16.34 6.62 2.98
CA THR A 115 -17.57 7.28 3.40
C THR A 115 -17.35 8.07 4.69
N GLU A 116 -17.79 9.32 4.71
CA GLU A 116 -17.71 10.18 5.89
C GLU A 116 -18.41 9.54 7.11
N ASN A 117 -17.77 9.62 8.28
CA ASN A 117 -18.25 9.07 9.56
C ASN A 117 -18.50 7.54 9.59
N ALA A 118 -18.17 6.81 8.52
CA ALA A 118 -18.26 5.35 8.51
C ALA A 118 -17.15 4.74 9.36
N THR A 119 -17.48 3.64 10.05
CA THR A 119 -16.54 2.81 10.84
C THR A 119 -16.46 1.39 10.29
N SER A 120 -16.86 1.21 9.02
CA SER A 120 -16.81 -0.05 8.30
C SER A 120 -16.58 0.17 6.81
N VAL A 121 -16.01 -0.82 6.14
CA VAL A 121 -15.85 -0.87 4.69
C VAL A 121 -16.24 -2.26 4.16
N GLU A 122 -16.84 -2.29 2.98
CA GLU A 122 -17.02 -3.52 2.22
C GLU A 122 -15.78 -3.71 1.34
N ALA A 123 -14.97 -4.74 1.62
CA ALA A 123 -13.75 -5.03 0.89
C ALA A 123 -13.93 -6.33 0.10
N CYS A 124 -13.66 -6.32 -1.21
CA CYS A 124 -13.67 -7.55 -1.97
C CYS A 124 -12.41 -8.35 -1.66
N LEU A 125 -12.58 -9.61 -1.27
CA LEU A 125 -11.49 -10.57 -1.14
C LEU A 125 -11.70 -11.66 -2.20
N PRO A 126 -10.95 -11.59 -3.32
CA PRO A 126 -10.92 -12.62 -4.37
C PRO A 126 -10.70 -14.04 -3.83
N LYS A 127 -10.92 -15.07 -4.66
CA LYS A 127 -10.72 -16.48 -4.26
C LYS A 127 -9.23 -16.83 -4.10
N ASP A 128 -8.65 -16.35 -3.01
CA ASP A 128 -7.24 -16.47 -2.68
C ASP A 128 -7.05 -16.46 -1.16
N ILE A 129 -5.82 -16.64 -0.69
CA ILE A 129 -5.45 -16.41 0.70
C ILE A 129 -5.01 -14.96 0.85
N PHE A 130 -5.47 -14.34 1.93
CA PHE A 130 -5.02 -13.04 2.40
C PHE A 130 -4.57 -13.15 3.85
N TYR A 131 -3.74 -12.23 4.29
CA TYR A 131 -3.32 -12.09 5.68
C TYR A 131 -3.60 -10.67 6.12
N ASP A 132 -4.29 -10.49 7.25
CA ASP A 132 -4.41 -9.17 7.84
C ASP A 132 -3.01 -8.61 8.16
N TYR A 133 -2.69 -7.43 7.63
CA TYR A 133 -1.35 -6.86 7.73
C TYR A 133 -0.91 -6.62 9.18
N TYR A 134 -1.86 -6.35 10.08
CA TYR A 134 -1.60 -5.94 11.45
C TYR A 134 -1.42 -7.11 12.41
N THR A 135 -2.25 -8.14 12.25
CA THR A 135 -2.32 -9.31 13.14
C THR A 135 -1.66 -10.55 12.55
N GLY A 136 -1.43 -10.58 11.24
CA GLY A 136 -0.99 -11.77 10.52
C GLY A 136 -2.06 -12.86 10.41
N ALA A 137 -3.31 -12.57 10.81
CA ALA A 137 -4.39 -13.54 10.76
C ALA A 137 -4.69 -13.92 9.31
N LYS A 138 -4.71 -15.24 9.03
CA LYS A 138 -5.04 -15.78 7.72
C LYS A 138 -6.54 -15.63 7.44
N ILE A 139 -6.88 -15.15 6.25
CA ILE A 139 -8.23 -14.94 5.75
C ILE A 139 -8.34 -15.66 4.40
N LEU A 140 -9.34 -16.53 4.27
CA LEU A 140 -9.66 -17.17 2.99
C LEU A 140 -10.69 -16.31 2.25
N GLY A 141 -10.25 -15.66 1.19
CA GLY A 141 -11.13 -14.91 0.30
C GLY A 141 -12.03 -15.84 -0.51
N LYS A 142 -13.23 -15.37 -0.83
CA LYS A 142 -14.28 -16.18 -1.47
C LYS A 142 -14.76 -15.60 -2.80
N GLY A 143 -14.14 -14.53 -3.29
CA GLY A 143 -14.59 -13.80 -4.47
C GLY A 143 -15.84 -12.96 -4.18
N GLN A 144 -15.93 -12.40 -2.98
CA GLN A 144 -17.08 -11.60 -2.54
C GLN A 144 -16.64 -10.49 -1.59
N ASN A 145 -17.51 -9.51 -1.41
CA ASN A 145 -17.33 -8.49 -0.40
C ASN A 145 -17.40 -9.08 1.00
N VAL A 146 -16.47 -8.65 1.84
CA VAL A 146 -16.41 -8.91 3.27
C VAL A 146 -16.50 -7.57 3.98
N ARG A 147 -17.47 -7.47 4.89
CA ARG A 147 -17.64 -6.29 5.73
C ARG A 147 -16.61 -6.28 6.85
N ILE A 148 -15.71 -5.30 6.82
CA ILE A 148 -14.76 -5.04 7.91
C ILE A 148 -15.40 -4.01 8.83
N ASN A 149 -15.68 -4.40 10.07
CA ASN A 149 -16.35 -3.54 11.07
C ASN A 149 -15.35 -2.96 12.07
N ASN A 150 -15.80 -1.96 12.83
CA ASN A 150 -15.04 -1.32 13.91
C ASN A 150 -13.69 -0.75 13.44
N VAL A 151 -13.63 -0.26 12.20
CA VAL A 151 -12.43 0.39 11.64
C VAL A 151 -12.30 1.78 12.28
N PRO A 152 -11.27 2.01 13.13
CA PRO A 152 -11.06 3.33 13.71
C PRO A 152 -10.72 4.36 12.61
N LEU A 153 -11.07 5.62 12.85
CA LEU A 153 -10.77 6.73 11.94
C LEU A 153 -9.28 6.84 11.57
N THR A 154 -8.38 6.37 12.45
CA THR A 154 -6.92 6.41 12.28
C THR A 154 -6.34 5.12 11.70
N HIS A 155 -7.19 4.22 11.19
CA HIS A 155 -6.82 2.91 10.69
C HIS A 155 -7.27 2.73 9.24
N ILE A 156 -6.42 2.10 8.44
CA ILE A 156 -6.72 1.73 7.06
C ILE A 156 -6.62 0.21 6.94
N PRO A 157 -7.69 -0.49 6.55
CA PRO A 157 -7.62 -1.93 6.36
C PRO A 157 -6.64 -2.32 5.24
N LEU A 158 -5.69 -3.19 5.59
CA LEU A 158 -4.63 -3.68 4.71
C LEU A 158 -4.55 -5.20 4.82
N HIS A 159 -4.42 -5.85 3.66
CA HIS A 159 -4.17 -7.29 3.61
C HIS A 159 -2.97 -7.59 2.73
N ILE A 160 -2.24 -8.65 3.08
CA ILE A 160 -1.14 -9.19 2.29
C ILE A 160 -1.69 -10.38 1.51
N ARG A 161 -1.58 -10.34 0.19
CA ARG A 161 -1.95 -11.45 -0.70
C ARG A 161 -1.02 -12.63 -0.45
N GLY A 162 -1.58 -13.82 -0.33
CA GLY A 162 -0.82 -15.06 -0.32
C GLY A 162 -0.03 -15.24 -1.62
N GLY A 163 1.00 -16.09 -1.57
CA GLY A 163 1.90 -16.31 -2.69
C GLY A 163 2.93 -15.19 -2.87
N THR A 164 3.06 -14.26 -1.92
CA THR A 164 3.95 -13.10 -2.07
C THR A 164 5.02 -13.02 -0.97
N VAL A 165 6.20 -12.57 -1.37
CA VAL A 165 7.28 -12.15 -0.48
C VAL A 165 7.41 -10.63 -0.57
N VAL A 166 7.34 -9.95 0.58
CA VAL A 166 7.37 -8.48 0.68
C VAL A 166 8.64 -8.05 1.42
N PRO A 167 9.65 -7.55 0.70
CA PRO A 167 10.81 -6.91 1.30
C PRO A 167 10.42 -5.56 1.91
N MET A 168 10.58 -5.44 3.22
CA MET A 168 10.24 -4.22 3.96
C MET A 168 11.34 -3.89 4.98
N ARG A 169 11.37 -2.68 5.53
CA ARG A 169 12.27 -2.32 6.62
C ARG A 169 11.69 -2.79 7.95
N PHE A 170 12.55 -3.25 8.85
CA PHE A 170 12.15 -3.69 10.18
C PHE A 170 11.54 -2.54 11.01
N ARG A 171 12.10 -1.33 10.85
CA ARG A 171 11.64 -0.09 11.51
C ARG A 171 11.50 1.02 10.48
N SER A 172 10.60 1.97 10.78
CA SER A 172 10.54 3.25 10.08
C SER A 172 11.66 4.20 10.56
N ALA A 173 11.84 5.31 9.85
CA ALA A 173 12.71 6.42 10.22
C ALA A 173 12.03 7.76 9.88
N ASN A 174 12.67 8.89 10.17
CA ASN A 174 12.12 10.21 9.86
C ASN A 174 12.41 10.66 8.41
N THR A 175 13.46 10.09 7.80
CA THR A 175 13.84 10.36 6.41
C THR A 175 14.14 9.06 5.67
N THR A 176 14.09 9.08 4.33
CA THR A 176 14.47 7.93 3.50
C THR A 176 15.97 7.62 3.60
N THR A 177 16.82 8.61 3.83
CA THR A 177 18.26 8.42 4.09
C THR A 177 18.49 7.57 5.34
N GLU A 178 17.91 7.96 6.48
CA GLU A 178 17.99 7.17 7.73
C GLU A 178 17.32 5.78 7.59
N LEU A 179 16.24 5.70 6.82
CA LEU A 179 15.49 4.46 6.60
C LEU A 179 16.33 3.41 5.86
N ARG A 180 17.24 3.83 4.96
CA ARG A 180 18.13 2.93 4.22
C ARG A 180 19.12 2.19 5.12
N GLU A 181 19.42 2.75 6.30
CA GLU A 181 20.25 2.12 7.33
C GLU A 181 19.50 1.08 8.17
N GLN A 182 18.16 1.09 8.14
CA GLN A 182 17.37 0.11 8.90
C GLN A 182 17.47 -1.28 8.26
N PRO A 183 17.56 -2.37 9.05
CA PRO A 183 17.62 -3.73 8.50
C PRO A 183 16.39 -4.05 7.63
N LEU A 184 16.62 -4.84 6.58
CA LEU A 184 15.53 -5.46 5.83
C LEU A 184 14.88 -6.56 6.68
N ASN A 185 13.58 -6.64 6.56
CA ASN A 185 12.69 -7.66 7.08
C ASN A 185 11.95 -8.27 5.88
N ILE A 186 12.13 -9.56 5.65
CA ILE A 186 11.51 -10.27 4.54
C ILE A 186 10.22 -10.91 5.05
N LEU A 187 9.08 -10.32 4.72
CA LEU A 187 7.78 -10.87 5.09
C LEU A 187 7.37 -11.89 4.03
N ILE A 188 7.09 -13.11 4.45
CA ILE A 188 6.64 -14.20 3.57
C ILE A 188 5.17 -14.49 3.88
N ALA A 189 4.30 -14.39 2.87
CA ALA A 189 2.88 -14.70 2.94
C ALA A 189 2.58 -15.93 2.06
N PRO A 190 2.62 -17.16 2.61
CA PRO A 190 2.40 -18.38 1.83
C PRO A 190 1.04 -18.41 1.12
N GLY A 191 1.01 -18.86 -0.12
CA GLY A 191 -0.19 -18.99 -0.94
C GLY A 191 -0.99 -20.27 -0.66
N LEU A 192 -1.96 -20.56 -1.53
CA LEU A 192 -2.81 -21.74 -1.44
C LEU A 192 -2.02 -23.06 -1.49
N HIS A 193 -0.90 -23.07 -2.20
CA HIS A 193 0.00 -24.22 -2.30
C HIS A 193 1.18 -24.16 -1.33
N GLY A 194 1.21 -23.15 -0.43
CA GLY A 194 2.27 -22.97 0.56
C GLY A 194 3.55 -22.34 0.00
N ASP A 195 3.54 -21.91 -1.26
CA ASP A 195 4.59 -21.21 -1.95
C ASP A 195 4.45 -19.69 -1.82
N ALA A 196 5.54 -18.95 -2.01
CA ALA A 196 5.49 -17.50 -2.18
C ALA A 196 6.71 -17.00 -2.95
N SER A 197 6.56 -15.92 -3.72
CA SER A 197 7.67 -15.28 -4.41
C SER A 197 7.60 -13.76 -4.38
N GLY A 198 8.74 -13.12 -4.62
CA GLY A 198 8.83 -11.66 -4.67
C GLY A 198 10.22 -11.22 -5.06
N SER A 199 10.38 -9.91 -5.23
CA SER A 199 11.65 -9.35 -5.69
C SER A 199 12.00 -8.09 -4.91
N LEU A 200 13.29 -7.78 -4.86
CA LEU A 200 13.85 -6.55 -4.30
C LEU A 200 14.85 -5.96 -5.27
N TYR A 201 14.63 -4.72 -5.67
CA TYR A 201 15.59 -3.92 -6.42
C TYR A 201 16.24 -2.87 -5.50
N LEU A 202 17.57 -2.77 -5.57
CA LEU A 202 18.40 -1.83 -4.81
C LEU A 202 19.41 -1.14 -5.73
N ASP A 203 19.46 0.18 -5.65
CA ASP A 203 20.47 1.05 -6.26
C ASP A 203 20.84 2.19 -5.29
N ASP A 204 21.54 3.22 -5.75
CA ASP A 204 21.84 4.40 -4.94
C ASP A 204 20.61 5.28 -4.65
N GLY A 205 19.56 5.21 -5.47
CA GLY A 205 18.31 5.96 -5.37
C GLY A 205 18.37 7.39 -5.89
N GLU A 206 19.47 7.80 -6.52
CA GLU A 206 19.73 9.20 -6.92
C GLU A 206 20.29 9.35 -8.33
N SER A 207 21.16 8.43 -8.78
CA SER A 207 21.83 8.55 -10.08
C SER A 207 20.85 8.38 -11.23
N LEU A 208 21.08 9.12 -12.33
CA LEU A 208 20.29 8.97 -13.56
C LEU A 208 20.57 7.62 -14.25
N GLU A 209 21.85 7.24 -14.29
CA GLU A 209 22.33 5.95 -14.76
C GLU A 209 23.02 5.26 -13.58
N GLN A 210 22.54 4.09 -13.17
CA GLN A 210 23.07 3.39 -12.01
C GLN A 210 24.41 2.72 -12.38
N GLU A 211 25.49 3.09 -11.70
CA GLU A 211 26.78 2.40 -11.86
C GLU A 211 26.70 0.94 -11.39
N CYS A 212 25.92 0.69 -10.33
CA CYS A 212 25.62 -0.63 -9.83
C CYS A 212 24.19 -0.71 -9.30
N ALA A 213 23.55 -1.85 -9.51
CA ALA A 213 22.27 -2.19 -8.93
C ALA A 213 22.26 -3.67 -8.55
N THR A 214 21.40 -4.03 -7.60
CA THR A 214 21.21 -5.39 -7.13
C THR A 214 19.73 -5.74 -7.20
N GLU A 215 19.42 -6.80 -7.94
CA GLU A 215 18.09 -7.39 -7.99
C GLU A 215 18.13 -8.77 -7.32
N ILE A 216 17.28 -8.97 -6.32
CA ILE A 216 17.17 -10.20 -5.55
C ILE A 216 15.79 -10.77 -5.78
N ASN A 217 15.72 -12.03 -6.21
CA ASN A 217 14.49 -12.78 -6.30
C ASN A 217 14.39 -13.72 -5.09
N PHE A 218 13.20 -13.77 -4.50
CA PHE A 218 12.88 -14.64 -3.39
C PHE A 218 11.90 -15.70 -3.87
N ASP A 219 12.20 -16.94 -3.53
CA ASP A 219 11.32 -18.08 -3.73
C ASP A 219 11.22 -18.82 -2.40
N TYR A 220 10.00 -19.02 -1.94
CA TYR A 220 9.69 -19.79 -0.75
C TYR A 220 8.84 -20.99 -1.14
N ASN A 221 9.28 -22.19 -0.77
CA ASN A 221 8.61 -23.45 -1.06
C ASN A 221 8.80 -24.43 0.09
N ASN A 222 7.69 -24.98 0.62
CA ASN A 222 7.72 -26.03 1.65
C ASN A 222 8.53 -25.67 2.91
N GLY A 223 8.44 -24.44 3.41
CA GLY A 223 9.15 -24.03 4.63
C GLY A 223 10.62 -23.65 4.41
N LYS A 224 11.05 -23.47 3.15
CA LYS A 224 12.41 -23.13 2.76
C LYS A 224 12.41 -21.98 1.77
#